data_AF-A0A3D5RLP5-F1
#
_entry.id   AF-A0A3D5RLP5-F1
#
_cell.length_a   1.000
_cell.length_b   1.000
_cell.length_c   1.000
_cell.angle_alpha   90.00
_cell.angle_beta   90.00
_cell.angle_gamma   90.00
#
_symmetry.space_group_name_H-M   'P 1'
#
loop_
_entity.id
_entity.type
_entity.pdbx_description
1 polymer ?
#
loop_
_entity_poly.entity_id
_entity_poly.type
_entity_poly.pdbx_seq_one_letter_code
_entity_poly.pdbx_strand_id
1 'polypeptide(L)'
;LTRMIKDKELIPLANNVIKPYYQAKADIAVKLFNEIFANSNAKLHKLEGAFFMWIWFPELEITSEELYQQLKAKGVYIIPGHNFFIGMDDTWAHQHQ
;
A
#
# COMPACT_ATOMS: atom_id res chain seq x y z
N LEU A 1 -1.44 -3.67 -28.09
CA LEU A 1 -0.07 -3.58 -27.52
C LEU A 1 1.03 -3.26 -28.55
N THR A 2 0.86 -3.62 -29.83
CA THR A 2 1.95 -3.58 -30.83
C THR A 2 2.41 -2.19 -31.25
N ARG A 3 1.57 -1.15 -31.22
CA ARG A 3 1.94 0.21 -31.67
C ARG A 3 3.07 0.82 -30.85
N MET A 4 2.88 1.02 -29.55
CA MET A 4 3.88 1.67 -28.68
C MET A 4 5.20 0.90 -28.56
N ILE A 5 5.15 -0.42 -28.78
CA ILE A 5 6.35 -1.24 -28.86
C ILE A 5 7.09 -0.96 -30.18
N LYS A 6 6.36 -0.94 -31.31
CA LYS A 6 6.92 -0.61 -32.64
C LYS A 6 7.51 0.80 -32.68
N ASP A 7 6.80 1.76 -32.09
CA ASP A 7 7.18 3.17 -32.08
C ASP A 7 8.21 3.49 -30.98
N LYS A 8 8.61 2.48 -30.17
CA LYS A 8 9.55 2.61 -29.04
C LYS A 8 9.11 3.63 -27.97
N GLU A 9 7.83 3.89 -27.86
CA GLU A 9 7.24 4.86 -26.92
C GLU A 9 7.04 4.28 -25.52
N LEU A 10 6.94 2.95 -25.39
CA LEU A 10 6.56 2.30 -24.13
C LEU A 10 7.54 2.60 -22.99
N ILE A 11 8.85 2.44 -23.24
CA ILE A 11 9.88 2.67 -22.22
C ILE A 11 10.01 4.16 -21.86
N PRO A 12 10.06 5.10 -22.83
CA PRO A 12 9.98 6.53 -22.54
C PRO A 12 8.75 6.92 -21.71
N LEU A 13 7.56 6.41 -22.06
CA LEU A 13 6.35 6.70 -21.29
C LEU A 13 6.46 6.19 -19.85
N ALA A 14 6.93 4.95 -19.66
CA ALA A 14 7.10 4.36 -18.35
C ALA A 14 8.07 5.17 -17.48
N ASN A 15 9.22 5.57 -18.03
CA ASN A 15 10.28 6.24 -17.27
C ASN A 15 10.05 7.74 -17.07
N ASN A 16 9.45 8.42 -18.04
CA ASN A 16 9.37 9.88 -18.05
C ASN A 16 8.00 10.40 -17.60
N VAL A 17 6.96 9.55 -17.59
CA VAL A 17 5.60 9.95 -17.22
C VAL A 17 5.09 9.10 -16.06
N ILE A 18 5.05 7.78 -16.21
CA ILE A 18 4.41 6.89 -15.22
C ILE A 18 5.22 6.86 -13.92
N LYS A 19 6.51 6.56 -13.99
CA LYS A 19 7.37 6.47 -12.80
C LYS A 19 7.43 7.79 -12.00
N PRO A 20 7.67 8.97 -12.60
CA PRO A 20 7.69 10.23 -11.86
C PRO A 20 6.34 10.57 -11.22
N TYR A 21 5.24 10.26 -11.89
CA TYR A 21 3.90 10.45 -11.34
C TYR A 21 3.69 9.64 -10.06
N TYR A 22 3.97 8.33 -10.08
CA TYR A 22 3.79 7.49 -8.90
C TYR A 22 4.83 7.77 -7.81
N GLN A 23 6.06 8.16 -8.16
CA GLN A 23 7.06 8.59 -7.19
C GLN A 23 6.58 9.82 -6.40
N ALA A 24 6.06 10.84 -7.09
CA ALA A 24 5.53 12.02 -6.42
C ALA A 24 4.36 11.69 -5.47
N LYS A 25 3.50 10.73 -5.85
CA LYS A 25 2.43 10.23 -4.96
C LYS A 25 2.97 9.47 -3.75
N ALA A 26 3.99 8.65 -3.95
CA ALA A 26 4.67 7.92 -2.87
C ALA A 26 5.31 8.90 -1.86
N ASP A 27 5.98 9.95 -2.35
CA ASP A 27 6.61 10.97 -1.49
C ASP A 27 5.56 11.70 -0.62
N ILE A 28 4.42 12.03 -1.20
CA ILE A 28 3.28 12.62 -0.47
C ILE A 28 2.75 11.63 0.58
N ALA A 29 2.57 10.36 0.23
CA ALA A 29 2.07 9.33 1.14
C ALA A 29 3.00 9.13 2.34
N VAL A 30 4.32 9.06 2.11
CA VAL A 30 5.34 8.95 3.17
C VAL A 30 5.28 10.16 4.09
N LYS A 31 5.20 11.38 3.53
CA LYS A 31 5.08 12.61 4.33
C LYS A 31 3.83 12.59 5.21
N LEU A 32 2.66 12.31 4.62
CA LEU A 32 1.40 12.25 5.36
C LEU A 32 1.41 11.15 6.43
N PHE A 33 1.98 9.99 6.12
CA PHE A 33 2.13 8.91 7.09
C PHE A 33 2.95 9.37 8.30
N ASN A 34 4.13 9.95 8.07
CA ASN A 34 4.99 10.43 9.14
C ASN A 34 4.34 11.55 9.97
N GLU A 35 3.53 12.42 9.36
CA GLU A 35 2.80 13.48 10.06
C GLU A 35 1.63 12.93 10.89
N ILE A 36 0.79 12.08 10.30
CA ILE A 36 -0.43 11.56 10.95
C ILE A 36 -0.09 10.54 12.05
N PHE A 37 0.91 9.69 11.81
CA PHE A 37 1.27 8.57 12.67
C PHE A 37 2.52 8.84 13.53
N ALA A 38 2.97 10.10 13.62
CA ALA A 38 4.20 10.52 14.33
C ALA A 38 4.33 9.97 15.75
N ASN A 39 3.21 9.84 16.46
CA ASN A 39 3.14 9.40 17.87
C ASN A 39 2.50 8.01 18.03
N SER A 40 2.55 7.19 16.98
CA SER A 40 1.98 5.84 16.99
C SER A 40 3.05 4.79 16.68
N ASN A 41 2.76 3.53 16.99
CA ASN A 41 3.61 2.40 16.64
C ASN A 41 3.34 1.84 15.22
N ALA A 42 2.55 2.55 14.41
CA ALA A 42 2.29 2.16 13.03
C ALA A 42 3.58 2.18 12.21
N LYS A 43 3.71 1.22 11.30
CA LYS A 43 4.88 1.07 10.43
C LYS A 43 4.47 1.11 8.98
N LEU A 44 5.26 1.81 8.18
CA LEU A 44 5.12 1.89 6.74
C LEU A 44 6.19 1.02 6.08
N HIS A 45 5.78 0.05 5.25
CA HIS A 45 6.73 -0.63 4.37
C HIS A 45 7.37 0.37 3.41
N LYS A 46 8.68 0.26 3.20
CA LYS A 46 9.40 1.14 2.28
C LYS A 46 8.78 1.09 0.88
N LEU A 47 8.52 2.26 0.30
CA LEU A 47 7.94 2.37 -1.04
C LEU A 47 9.05 2.32 -2.10
N GLU A 48 9.40 1.10 -2.53
CA GLU A 48 10.46 0.87 -3.54
C GLU A 48 9.91 0.69 -4.97
N GLY A 49 8.58 0.64 -5.13
CA GLY A 49 7.91 0.45 -6.41
C GLY A 49 6.41 0.19 -6.24
N ALA A 50 5.78 -0.36 -7.28
CA ALA A 50 4.33 -0.56 -7.37
C ALA A 50 3.53 0.76 -7.22
N PHE A 51 2.25 0.66 -6.85
CA PHE A 51 1.32 1.80 -6.74
C PHE A 51 0.47 1.76 -5.47
N PHE A 52 0.90 1.02 -4.45
CA PHE A 52 0.20 0.86 -3.18
C PHE A 52 1.13 1.06 -1.99
N MET A 53 0.53 1.26 -0.83
CA MET A 53 1.20 1.43 0.45
C MET A 53 0.78 0.31 1.39
N TRP A 54 1.76 -0.31 2.05
CA TRP A 54 1.50 -1.31 3.09
C TRP A 54 1.76 -0.68 4.46
N ILE A 55 0.70 -0.54 5.25
CA ILE A 55 0.77 -0.07 6.63
C ILE A 55 0.54 -1.28 7.53
N TRP A 56 1.39 -1.42 8.55
CA TRP A 56 1.24 -2.41 9.60
C TRP A 56 0.98 -1.70 10.93
N PHE A 57 -0.01 -2.19 11.69
CA PHE A 57 -0.36 -1.69 13.02
C PHE A 57 -0.08 -2.78 14.08
N PRO A 58 1.14 -2.85 14.66
CA PRO A 58 1.57 -3.97 15.51
C PRO A 58 0.74 -4.15 16.80
N GLU A 59 0.20 -3.05 17.32
CA GLU A 59 -0.53 -3.00 18.60
C GLU A 59 -2.05 -2.88 18.40
N LEU A 60 -2.52 -3.12 17.18
CA LEU A 60 -3.96 -3.07 16.91
C LEU A 60 -4.65 -4.27 17.57
N GLU A 61 -5.60 -3.99 18.45
CA GLU A 61 -6.37 -5.03 19.17
C GLU A 61 -7.50 -5.65 18.32
N ILE A 62 -7.77 -5.07 17.15
CA ILE A 62 -8.74 -5.57 16.17
C ILE A 62 -8.03 -6.14 14.95
N THR A 63 -8.69 -7.05 14.25
CA THR A 63 -8.19 -7.60 12.98
C THR A 63 -8.23 -6.55 11.86
N SER A 64 -7.43 -6.78 10.81
CA SER A 64 -7.45 -5.99 9.58
C SER A 64 -8.83 -5.98 8.88
N GLU A 65 -9.63 -7.04 9.03
CA GLU A 65 -11.00 -7.09 8.51
C GLU A 65 -11.94 -6.17 9.30
N GLU A 66 -11.88 -6.21 10.64
CA GLU A 66 -12.68 -5.33 11.50
C GLU A 66 -12.33 -3.85 11.27
N LEU A 67 -11.04 -3.54 11.10
CA LEU A 67 -10.58 -2.21 10.73
C LEU A 67 -11.19 -1.78 9.38
N TYR A 68 -11.19 -2.65 8.39
CA TYR A 68 -11.82 -2.37 7.09
C TYR A 68 -13.32 -2.10 7.23
N GLN A 69 -14.07 -2.90 7.98
CA GLN A 69 -15.52 -2.67 8.16
C GLN A 69 -15.80 -1.32 8.84
N GLN A 70 -15.01 -0.94 9.85
CA GLN A 70 -15.12 0.36 10.51
C GLN A 70 -14.79 1.54 9.58
N LEU A 71 -13.75 1.41 8.76
CA LEU A 71 -13.36 2.42 7.78
C LEU A 71 -14.39 2.55 6.66
N LYS A 72 -14.91 1.41 6.16
CA LYS A 72 -15.95 1.35 5.14
C LYS A 72 -17.22 2.07 5.58
N ALA A 73 -17.62 1.93 6.85
CA ALA A 73 -18.75 2.66 7.41
C ALA A 73 -18.56 4.19 7.38
N LYS A 74 -17.30 4.66 7.33
CA LYS A 74 -16.91 6.07 7.19
C LYS A 74 -16.59 6.47 5.74
N GLY A 75 -16.85 5.61 4.76
CA GLY A 75 -16.58 5.86 3.34
C GLY A 75 -15.11 5.70 2.92
N VAL A 76 -14.28 5.06 3.76
CA VAL A 76 -12.86 4.79 3.48
C VAL A 76 -12.68 3.31 3.14
N TYR A 77 -12.09 3.02 1.98
CA TYR A 77 -11.89 1.65 1.50
C TYR A 77 -10.40 1.30 1.49
N ILE A 78 -10.07 0.18 2.13
CA ILE A 78 -8.72 -0.39 2.18
C ILE A 78 -8.79 -1.88 1.81
N ILE A 79 -7.64 -2.51 1.61
CA ILE A 79 -7.54 -3.96 1.42
C ILE A 79 -6.93 -4.57 2.70
N PRO A 80 -7.66 -5.42 3.42
CA PRO A 80 -7.12 -6.15 4.58
C PRO A 80 -5.94 -7.05 4.21
N GLY A 81 -4.91 -7.06 5.06
CA GLY A 81 -3.64 -7.78 4.80
C GLY A 81 -3.77 -9.31 4.78
N HIS A 82 -4.69 -9.88 5.56
CA HIS A 82 -4.82 -11.33 5.74
C HIS A 82 -5.07 -12.10 4.43
N ASN A 83 -5.69 -11.47 3.43
CA ASN A 83 -5.95 -12.10 2.12
C ASN A 83 -4.68 -12.36 1.30
N PHE A 84 -3.53 -11.81 1.71
CA PHE A 84 -2.25 -11.98 1.02
C PHE A 84 -1.36 -13.08 1.62
N PHE A 85 -1.77 -13.71 2.73
CA PHE A 85 -0.99 -14.75 3.44
C PHE A 85 -1.53 -16.17 3.16
N ILE A 86 -1.66 -16.53 1.88
CA ILE A 86 -2.23 -17.82 1.47
C ILE A 86 -1.24 -18.96 1.75
N GLY A 87 -1.68 -19.98 2.51
CA GLY A 87 -0.92 -21.21 2.74
C GLY A 87 0.16 -21.12 3.82
N MET A 88 0.13 -20.07 4.65
CA MET A 88 0.93 -19.99 5.86
C MET A 88 0.18 -20.59 7.06
N ASP A 89 0.92 -21.03 8.07
CA ASP A 89 0.38 -21.58 9.32
C ASP A 89 -0.46 -20.49 10.04
N ASP A 90 -1.72 -20.81 10.38
CA ASP A 90 -2.71 -19.88 10.99
C ASP A 90 -2.25 -19.32 12.36
N THR A 91 -1.17 -19.84 12.93
CA THR A 91 -0.63 -19.39 14.22
C THR A 91 0.14 -18.08 14.19
N TRP A 92 0.45 -17.52 13.00
CA TRP A 92 1.23 -16.29 12.90
C TRP A 92 0.36 -15.02 12.96
N ALA A 93 0.32 -14.36 14.13
CA ALA A 93 -0.50 -13.18 14.39
C ALA A 93 -0.34 -12.03 13.37
N HIS A 94 0.83 -11.89 12.73
CA HIS A 94 1.08 -10.84 11.73
C HIS A 94 0.19 -10.97 10.48
N GLN A 95 -0.41 -12.14 10.22
CA GLN A 95 -1.33 -12.32 9.10
C GLN A 95 -2.64 -11.55 9.30
N HIS A 96 -3.05 -11.34 10.55
CA HIS A 96 -4.31 -10.68 10.87
C HIS A 96 -4.17 -9.18 11.17
N GLN A 97 -2.93 -8.68 11.27
CA GLN A 97 -2.57 -7.28 11.58
C GLN A 97 -2.35 -6.40 10.35
#